data_AF-A0A3D2VEC6-F1
#
_entry.id   AF-A0A3D2VEC6-F1
#
_cell.length_a   1.000
_cell.length_b   1.000
_cell.length_c   1.000
_cell.angle_alpha   90.00
_cell.angle_beta   90.00
_cell.angle_gamma   90.00
#
_symmetry.space_group_name_H-M   'P 1'
#
loop_
_entity.id
_entity.type
_entity.pdbx_description
1 polymer ?
#
loop_
_entity_poly.entity_id
_entity_poly.type
_entity_poly.pdbx_seq_one_letter_code
_entity_poly.pdbx_strand_id
1 'polypeptide(L)'
;PTVEVARLMLSHPAVANGSLGPILGRFLLDHLPFETASRPIIDTVKLLLHSRLLNEQEIGRLWARAQNQVAWLVGFLSAGPQYLNVPYETEPESHASLFVESSPIEALLTRTGSVRDRHFLHFVESALKQAIDMDTVVDTLNALGDYYKPLRGEEELPRSADALRRAVGTISGLSTEAFAQDHAGGRNHTRLHKQRAALITLSLCGEPLVAPFFAKSDAVGSLMRRKLEPVISPVFSALDTLLNP
;
A
#
# COMPACT_ATOMS: atom_id res chain seq x y z
N PRO A 1 12.71 -25.12 -15.66
CA PRO A 1 11.61 -24.96 -14.67
C PRO A 1 10.45 -24.22 -15.35
N THR A 2 9.20 -24.45 -14.96
CA THR A 2 8.12 -23.54 -15.35
C THR A 2 8.27 -22.22 -14.57
N VAL A 3 7.65 -21.13 -15.04
CA VAL A 3 7.72 -19.82 -14.36
C VAL A 3 7.14 -19.91 -12.93
N GLU A 4 6.05 -20.67 -12.75
CA GLU A 4 5.45 -20.93 -11.44
C GLU A 4 6.41 -21.65 -10.49
N VAL A 5 7.09 -22.71 -10.96
CA VAL A 5 8.08 -23.43 -10.16
C VAL A 5 9.27 -22.53 -9.83
N ALA A 6 9.71 -21.69 -10.77
CA ALA A 6 10.79 -20.74 -10.52
C ALA A 6 10.41 -19.72 -9.43
N ARG A 7 9.18 -19.17 -9.45
CA ARG A 7 8.66 -18.31 -8.38
C ARG A 7 8.63 -19.02 -7.03
N LEU A 8 8.09 -20.23 -6.98
CA LEU A 8 8.00 -21.03 -5.75
C LEU A 8 9.38 -21.35 -5.18
N MET A 9 10.33 -21.73 -6.03
CA MET A 9 11.70 -21.98 -5.60
C MET A 9 12.36 -20.71 -5.07
N LEU A 10 12.24 -19.59 -5.78
CA LEU A 10 12.88 -18.34 -5.40
C LEU A 10 12.25 -17.68 -4.16
N SER A 11 11.00 -17.99 -3.82
CA SER A 11 10.37 -17.51 -2.57
C SER A 11 11.00 -18.12 -1.31
N HIS A 12 11.74 -19.23 -1.43
CA HIS A 12 12.46 -19.82 -0.31
C HIS A 12 13.82 -19.14 -0.10
N PRO A 13 14.10 -18.62 1.12
CA PRO A 13 15.36 -17.91 1.40
C PRO A 13 16.63 -18.73 1.12
N ALA A 14 16.60 -20.05 1.36
CA ALA A 14 17.73 -20.93 1.09
C ALA A 14 18.10 -21.01 -0.40
N VAL A 15 17.10 -20.89 -1.29
CA VAL A 15 17.32 -20.89 -2.74
C VAL A 15 17.73 -19.49 -3.20
N ALA A 16 17.04 -18.45 -2.73
CA ALA A 16 17.34 -17.06 -3.08
C ALA A 16 18.77 -16.65 -2.72
N ASN A 17 19.26 -17.09 -1.55
CA ASN A 17 20.62 -16.81 -1.08
C ASN A 17 21.67 -17.81 -1.61
N GLY A 18 21.24 -18.87 -2.31
CA GLY A 18 22.11 -19.88 -2.90
C GLY A 18 22.56 -19.54 -4.33
N SER A 19 23.37 -20.43 -4.92
CA SER A 19 23.85 -20.27 -6.30
C SER A 19 22.74 -20.27 -7.35
N LEU A 20 21.57 -20.84 -7.03
CA LEU A 20 20.44 -20.93 -7.93
C LEU A 20 19.60 -19.63 -7.95
N GLY A 21 19.68 -18.81 -6.91
CA GLY A 21 18.93 -17.55 -6.77
C GLY A 21 19.11 -16.63 -7.99
N PRO A 22 20.34 -16.21 -8.35
CA PRO A 22 20.59 -15.35 -9.51
C PRO A 22 20.08 -15.93 -10.83
N ILE A 23 20.17 -17.26 -11.00
CA ILE A 23 19.71 -17.95 -12.21
C ILE A 23 18.18 -17.86 -12.31
N LEU A 24 17.46 -18.13 -11.20
CA LEU A 24 16.00 -18.02 -11.16
C LEU A 24 15.53 -16.58 -11.28
N GLY A 25 16.20 -15.64 -10.62
CA GLY A 25 15.90 -14.21 -10.73
C GLY A 25 16.02 -13.72 -12.16
N ARG A 26 17.10 -14.10 -12.86
CA ARG A 26 17.29 -13.76 -14.27
C ARG A 26 16.24 -14.42 -15.16
N PHE A 27 15.98 -15.72 -14.96
CA PHE A 27 14.95 -16.45 -15.68
C PHE A 27 13.58 -15.77 -15.54
N LEU A 28 13.15 -15.42 -14.33
CA LEU A 28 11.88 -14.73 -14.09
C LEU A 28 11.84 -13.34 -14.73
N LEU A 29 12.93 -12.58 -14.65
CA LEU A 29 13.03 -11.25 -15.27
C LEU A 29 12.87 -11.32 -16.80
N ASP A 30 13.50 -12.31 -17.44
CA ASP A 30 13.42 -12.50 -18.90
C ASP A 30 12.03 -12.96 -19.36
N HIS A 31 11.28 -13.66 -18.49
CA HIS A 31 9.93 -14.16 -18.80
C HIS A 31 8.80 -13.17 -18.45
N LEU A 32 9.03 -12.27 -17.50
CA LEU A 32 8.03 -11.32 -17.00
C LEU A 32 7.34 -10.48 -18.09
N PRO A 33 8.00 -9.99 -19.17
CA PRO A 33 7.34 -9.24 -20.23
C PRO A 33 6.28 -10.03 -21.02
N PHE A 34 6.27 -11.36 -20.91
CA PHE A 34 5.31 -12.24 -21.59
C PHE A 34 4.11 -12.63 -20.70
N GLU A 35 4.15 -12.28 -19.42
CA GLU A 35 3.03 -12.48 -18.50
C GLU A 35 1.92 -11.46 -18.82
N THR A 36 0.67 -11.94 -18.84
CA THR A 36 -0.51 -11.12 -19.18
C THR A 36 -1.49 -10.97 -18.02
N ALA A 37 -1.52 -11.95 -17.11
CA ALA A 37 -2.39 -11.94 -15.94
C ALA A 37 -1.76 -11.12 -14.80
N SER A 38 -2.59 -10.38 -14.07
CA SER A 38 -2.13 -9.49 -12.99
C SER A 38 -1.43 -10.24 -11.86
N ARG A 39 -1.99 -11.35 -11.36
CA ARG A 39 -1.38 -12.12 -10.25
C ARG A 39 0.07 -12.56 -10.53
N PRO A 40 0.39 -13.28 -11.63
CA PRO A 40 1.78 -13.62 -11.96
C PRO A 40 2.71 -12.41 -12.06
N ILE A 41 2.24 -11.30 -12.63
CA ILE A 41 3.03 -10.06 -12.75
C ILE A 41 3.34 -9.49 -11.37
N ILE A 42 2.31 -9.29 -10.53
CA ILE A 42 2.44 -8.73 -9.18
C ILE A 42 3.39 -9.59 -8.35
N ASP A 43 3.17 -10.91 -8.31
CA ASP A 43 3.97 -11.85 -7.54
C ASP A 43 5.43 -11.84 -7.99
N THR A 44 5.68 -11.83 -9.31
CA THR A 44 7.04 -11.84 -9.85
C THR A 44 7.77 -10.53 -9.56
N VAL A 45 7.14 -9.37 -9.77
CA VAL A 45 7.74 -8.06 -9.47
C VAL A 45 8.07 -7.96 -7.98
N LYS A 46 7.11 -8.29 -7.12
CA LYS A 46 7.30 -8.28 -5.66
C LYS A 46 8.46 -9.18 -5.24
N LEU A 47 8.46 -10.43 -5.73
CA LEU A 47 9.48 -11.43 -5.42
C LEU A 47 10.88 -10.99 -5.87
N LEU A 48 11.01 -10.48 -7.10
CA LEU A 48 12.29 -10.01 -7.62
C LEU A 48 12.84 -8.84 -6.80
N LEU A 49 12.00 -7.88 -6.42
CA LEU A 49 12.41 -6.74 -5.58
C LEU A 49 12.86 -7.20 -4.17
N HIS A 50 12.13 -8.13 -3.55
CA HIS A 50 12.47 -8.69 -2.24
C HIS A 50 13.70 -9.58 -2.25
N SER A 51 13.98 -10.27 -3.36
CA SER A 51 15.14 -11.15 -3.50
C SER A 51 16.49 -10.41 -3.44
N ARG A 52 16.51 -9.09 -3.69
CA ARG A 52 17.72 -8.26 -3.80
C ARG A 52 18.75 -8.77 -4.82
N LEU A 53 18.29 -9.54 -5.80
CA LEU A 53 19.13 -10.08 -6.88
C LEU A 53 19.27 -9.11 -8.07
N LEU A 54 18.42 -8.08 -8.14
CA LEU A 54 18.40 -7.11 -9.22
C LEU A 54 19.38 -5.96 -8.97
N ASN A 55 20.03 -5.51 -10.03
CA ASN A 55 20.79 -4.25 -10.00
C ASN A 55 19.86 -3.03 -10.23
N GLU A 56 20.40 -1.82 -10.03
CA GLU A 56 19.65 -0.56 -10.19
C GLU A 56 19.07 -0.37 -11.59
N GLN A 57 19.79 -0.80 -12.64
CA GLN A 57 19.31 -0.70 -14.02
C GLN A 57 18.11 -1.61 -14.26
N GLU A 58 18.15 -2.83 -13.71
CA GLU A 58 17.04 -3.78 -13.80
C GLU A 58 15.81 -3.27 -13.04
N ILE A 59 15.99 -2.74 -11.83
CA ILE A 59 14.91 -2.09 -11.07
C ILE A 59 14.33 -0.91 -11.86
N GLY A 60 15.17 -0.07 -12.46
CA GLY A 60 14.73 1.05 -13.31
C GLY A 60 13.89 0.61 -14.51
N ARG A 61 14.24 -0.53 -15.15
CA ARG A 61 13.45 -1.11 -16.26
C ARG A 61 12.10 -1.66 -15.78
N LEU A 62 12.04 -2.26 -14.60
CA LEU A 62 10.77 -2.67 -14.00
C LEU A 62 9.89 -1.44 -13.70
N TRP A 63 10.49 -0.38 -13.15
CA TRP A 63 9.79 0.85 -12.79
C TRP A 63 9.22 1.59 -14.01
N ALA A 64 9.98 1.67 -15.10
CA ALA A 64 9.50 2.28 -16.35
C ALA A 64 8.21 1.63 -16.87
N ARG A 65 8.03 0.32 -16.65
CA ARG A 65 6.78 -0.38 -16.99
C ARG A 65 5.67 -0.10 -15.97
N ALA A 66 6.00 -0.02 -14.68
CA ALA A 66 5.06 0.31 -13.61
C ALA A 66 4.35 1.66 -13.81
N GLN A 67 4.99 2.62 -14.48
CA GLN A 67 4.36 3.91 -14.81
C GLN A 67 3.14 3.80 -15.74
N ASN A 68 3.04 2.74 -16.54
CA ASN A 68 1.98 2.57 -17.54
C ASN A 68 1.17 1.27 -17.37
N GLN A 69 1.56 0.38 -16.46
CA GLN A 69 0.90 -0.89 -16.23
C GLN A 69 0.61 -1.11 -14.76
N VAL A 70 -0.68 -1.12 -14.41
CA VAL A 70 -1.14 -1.16 -13.01
C VAL A 70 -0.65 -2.40 -12.26
N ALA A 71 -0.64 -3.59 -12.86
CA ALA A 71 -0.16 -4.80 -12.19
C ALA A 71 1.33 -4.70 -11.78
N TRP A 72 2.15 -4.03 -12.59
CA TRP A 72 3.55 -3.78 -12.27
C TRP A 72 3.66 -2.78 -11.11
N LEU A 73 2.89 -1.68 -11.15
CA LEU A 73 2.81 -0.71 -10.06
C LEU A 73 2.40 -1.36 -8.74
N VAL A 74 1.41 -2.24 -8.77
CA VAL A 74 0.93 -2.98 -7.59
C VAL A 74 2.01 -3.94 -7.06
N GLY A 75 2.81 -4.54 -7.93
CA GLY A 75 4.00 -5.29 -7.53
C GLY A 75 5.02 -4.45 -6.75
N PHE A 76 5.27 -3.22 -7.19
CA PHE A 76 6.13 -2.27 -6.46
C PHE A 76 5.51 -1.83 -5.13
N LEU A 77 4.23 -1.48 -5.10
CA LEU A 77 3.50 -1.13 -3.87
C LEU A 77 3.58 -2.27 -2.84
N SER A 78 3.38 -3.50 -3.31
CA SER A 78 3.44 -4.72 -2.48
C SER A 78 4.84 -5.06 -2.00
N ALA A 79 5.89 -4.61 -2.70
CA ALA A 79 7.27 -4.77 -2.28
C ALA A 79 7.67 -3.78 -1.18
N GLY A 80 7.08 -2.59 -1.21
CA GLY A 80 7.23 -1.54 -0.20
C GLY A 80 7.68 -0.20 -0.76
N PRO A 81 7.52 0.88 0.03
CA PRO A 81 7.76 2.26 -0.40
C PRO A 81 9.21 2.55 -0.81
N GLN A 82 10.19 1.77 -0.33
CA GLN A 82 11.60 1.93 -0.65
C GLN A 82 11.91 1.67 -2.13
N TYR A 83 11.01 1.00 -2.85
CA TYR A 83 11.17 0.71 -4.28
C TYR A 83 10.45 1.69 -5.19
N LEU A 84 9.62 2.60 -4.65
CA LEU A 84 8.85 3.59 -5.40
C LEU A 84 9.71 4.79 -5.82
N ASN A 85 10.94 4.54 -6.25
CA ASN A 85 11.97 5.53 -6.52
C ASN A 85 11.45 6.68 -7.40
N VAL A 86 11.22 7.82 -6.75
CA VAL A 86 11.21 9.13 -7.39
C VAL A 86 12.66 9.64 -7.34
N PRO A 87 13.21 10.19 -8.43
CA PRO A 87 14.55 10.78 -8.42
C PRO A 87 14.69 11.70 -7.21
N TYR A 88 15.75 11.47 -6.44
CA TYR A 88 16.10 12.25 -5.26
C TYR A 88 16.44 13.68 -5.72
N GLU A 89 15.46 14.59 -5.74
CA GLU A 89 15.80 15.98 -5.46
C GLU A 89 16.09 16.05 -3.96
N THR A 90 17.30 16.49 -3.67
CA THR A 90 17.97 16.49 -2.38
C THR A 90 17.12 17.16 -1.30
N GLU A 91 16.27 16.39 -0.63
CA GLU A 91 15.77 16.78 0.69
C GLU A 91 16.92 16.49 1.68
N PRO A 92 17.42 17.50 2.42
CA PRO A 92 18.35 17.24 3.51
C PRO A 92 17.64 16.34 4.52
N GLU A 93 18.28 15.21 4.86
CA GLU A 93 17.80 14.34 5.92
C GLU A 93 17.70 15.15 7.22
N SER A 94 16.50 15.64 7.54
CA SER A 94 16.23 16.20 8.85
C SER A 94 16.04 15.04 9.82
N HIS A 95 17.17 14.41 10.19
CA HIS A 95 17.27 13.58 11.38
C HIS A 95 17.19 14.49 12.61
N ALA A 96 16.00 15.00 12.91
CA ALA A 96 15.68 15.46 14.25
C ALA A 96 15.08 14.28 15.00
N SER A 97 15.97 13.43 15.52
CA SER A 97 15.67 12.46 16.56
C SER A 97 15.01 13.17 17.73
N LEU A 98 13.68 13.07 17.82
CA LEU A 98 12.96 13.21 19.06
C LEU A 98 12.34 11.84 19.35
N PHE A 99 13.15 10.96 19.95
CA PHE A 99 12.62 9.87 20.76
C PHE A 99 11.95 10.47 22.00
N VAL A 100 10.78 11.05 21.78
CA VAL A 100 9.73 11.11 22.78
C VAL A 100 8.89 9.88 22.53
N GLU A 101 8.38 9.24 23.58
CA GLU A 101 7.33 8.21 23.50
C GLU A 101 6.08 8.81 22.85
N SER A 102 6.14 9.05 21.55
CA SER A 102 5.02 9.52 20.74
C SER A 102 4.20 8.30 20.37
N SER A 103 2.88 8.43 20.47
CA SER A 103 2.00 7.34 20.03
C SER A 103 2.30 7.01 18.55
N PRO A 104 2.15 5.76 18.09
CA PRO A 104 2.38 5.41 16.68
C PRO A 104 1.65 6.32 15.68
N ILE A 105 0.49 6.85 16.08
CA ILE A 105 -0.29 7.84 15.34
C ILE A 105 0.45 9.17 15.19
N GLU A 106 1.08 9.68 16.25
CA GLU A 106 1.82 10.95 16.22
C GLU A 106 3.09 10.86 15.39
N ALA A 107 3.84 9.75 15.52
CA ALA A 107 4.99 9.47 14.67
C ALA A 107 4.61 9.36 13.19
N LEU A 108 3.41 8.84 12.90
CA LEU A 108 2.92 8.73 11.52
C LEU A 108 2.36 10.04 10.99
N LEU A 109 1.72 10.86 11.82
CA LEU A 109 1.30 12.20 11.43
C LEU A 109 2.50 13.08 11.05
N THR A 110 3.59 13.04 11.82
CA THR A 110 4.83 13.73 11.44
C THR A 110 5.46 13.15 10.17
N ARG A 111 5.36 11.82 9.97
CA ARG A 111 5.87 11.13 8.76
C ARG A 111 5.03 11.37 7.50
N THR A 112 3.72 11.53 7.63
CA THR A 112 2.79 11.67 6.48
C THR A 112 2.99 12.95 5.67
N GLY A 113 3.77 13.90 6.18
CA GLY A 113 4.27 15.05 5.42
C GLY A 113 5.53 14.77 4.59
N SER A 114 6.19 13.62 4.77
CA SER A 114 7.39 13.26 4.02
C SER A 114 7.08 13.06 2.54
N VAL A 115 8.04 13.41 1.68
CA VAL A 115 7.95 13.19 0.23
C VAL A 115 7.66 11.73 -0.10
N ARG A 116 8.27 10.79 0.64
CA ARG A 116 8.07 9.34 0.45
C ARG A 116 6.64 8.90 0.75
N ASP A 117 6.06 9.33 1.87
CA ASP A 117 4.68 8.97 2.24
C ASP A 117 3.68 9.52 1.22
N ARG A 118 3.86 10.77 0.77
CA ARG A 118 3.00 11.37 -0.26
C ARG A 118 3.09 10.62 -1.59
N HIS A 119 4.28 10.24 -2.02
CA HIS A 119 4.45 9.43 -3.24
C HIS A 119 3.78 8.06 -3.11
N PHE A 120 3.96 7.38 -1.97
CA PHE A 120 3.29 6.10 -1.72
C PHE A 120 1.76 6.25 -1.83
N LEU A 121 1.17 7.23 -1.15
CA LEU A 121 -0.27 7.49 -1.19
C LEU A 121 -0.75 7.85 -2.61
N HIS A 122 0.01 8.64 -3.36
CA HIS A 122 -0.31 8.98 -4.74
C HIS A 122 -0.31 7.76 -5.66
N PHE A 123 0.67 6.85 -5.50
CA PHE A 123 0.73 5.61 -6.27
C PHE A 123 -0.38 4.63 -5.88
N VAL A 124 -0.75 4.55 -4.60
CA VAL A 124 -1.93 3.80 -4.14
C VAL A 124 -3.20 4.36 -4.77
N GLU A 125 -3.40 5.68 -4.73
CA GLU A 125 -4.56 6.33 -5.35
C GLU A 125 -4.64 6.04 -6.85
N SER A 126 -3.51 6.18 -7.55
CA SER A 126 -3.38 5.88 -8.99
C SER A 126 -3.71 4.42 -9.29
N ALA A 127 -3.16 3.48 -8.52
CA ALA A 127 -3.40 2.05 -8.69
C ALA A 127 -4.88 1.70 -8.51
N LEU A 128 -5.55 2.22 -7.48
CA LEU A 128 -7.00 1.99 -7.28
C LEU A 128 -7.85 2.58 -8.41
N LYS A 129 -7.52 3.79 -8.90
CA LYS A 129 -8.23 4.43 -10.03
C LYS A 129 -8.06 3.64 -11.34
N GLN A 130 -6.90 3.02 -11.53
CA GLN A 130 -6.56 2.28 -12.75
C GLN A 130 -6.81 0.77 -12.64
N ALA A 131 -7.16 0.25 -11.47
CA ALA A 131 -7.32 -1.18 -11.19
C ALA A 131 -8.24 -1.86 -12.21
N ILE A 132 -7.76 -2.94 -12.81
CA ILE A 132 -8.42 -3.62 -13.94
C ILE A 132 -9.12 -4.92 -13.51
N ASP A 133 -8.79 -5.48 -12.35
CA ASP A 133 -9.27 -6.76 -11.87
C ASP A 133 -9.17 -6.89 -10.34
N MET A 134 -9.56 -8.05 -9.81
CA MET A 134 -9.53 -8.34 -8.38
C MET A 134 -8.12 -8.23 -7.78
N ASP A 135 -7.11 -8.82 -8.43
CA ASP A 135 -5.75 -8.88 -7.88
C ASP A 135 -5.17 -7.47 -7.71
N THR A 136 -5.36 -6.60 -8.70
CA THR A 136 -4.89 -5.21 -8.65
C THR A 136 -5.57 -4.40 -7.54
N VAL A 137 -6.86 -4.64 -7.25
CA VAL A 137 -7.55 -4.00 -6.12
C VAL A 137 -7.04 -4.55 -4.79
N VAL A 138 -7.07 -5.88 -4.64
CA VAL A 138 -6.77 -6.57 -3.39
C VAL A 138 -5.33 -6.29 -2.94
N ASP A 139 -4.35 -6.44 -3.83
CA ASP A 139 -2.96 -6.27 -3.46
C ASP A 139 -2.61 -4.78 -3.22
N THR A 140 -3.32 -3.84 -3.87
CA THR A 140 -3.20 -2.40 -3.53
C THR A 140 -3.72 -2.11 -2.12
N LEU A 141 -4.89 -2.64 -1.76
CA LEU A 141 -5.47 -2.45 -0.42
C LEU A 141 -4.62 -3.13 0.67
N ASN A 142 -4.08 -4.31 0.39
CA ASN A 142 -3.17 -5.02 1.29
C ASN A 142 -1.87 -4.22 1.47
N ALA A 143 -1.25 -3.74 0.39
CA ALA A 143 -0.05 -2.92 0.49
C ALA A 143 -0.28 -1.64 1.32
N LEU A 144 -1.43 -0.98 1.13
CA LEU A 144 -1.84 0.18 1.92
C LEU A 144 -2.03 -0.16 3.41
N GLY A 145 -2.78 -1.22 3.70
CA GLY A 145 -3.03 -1.67 5.06
C GLY A 145 -1.78 -2.14 5.78
N ASP A 146 -0.87 -2.83 5.09
CA ASP A 146 0.42 -3.25 5.63
C ASP A 146 1.34 -2.06 5.91
N TYR A 147 1.29 -1.03 5.06
CA TYR A 147 2.10 0.18 5.25
C TYR A 147 1.76 0.93 6.55
N TYR A 148 0.49 0.89 6.95
CA TYR A 148 -0.02 1.54 8.17
C TYR A 148 -0.42 0.55 9.27
N LYS A 149 -0.07 -0.75 9.14
CA LYS A 149 -0.45 -1.82 10.08
C LYS A 149 -0.23 -1.49 11.57
N PRO A 150 0.86 -0.81 11.99
CA PRO A 150 1.05 -0.45 13.40
C PRO A 150 -0.08 0.38 14.03
N LEU A 151 -0.93 1.04 13.23
CA LEU A 151 -2.01 1.89 13.71
C LEU A 151 -3.29 1.15 14.11
N ARG A 152 -3.60 0.04 13.42
CA ARG A 152 -4.83 -0.72 13.71
C ARG A 152 -4.70 -1.62 14.93
N GLY A 153 -3.48 -1.88 15.41
CA GLY A 153 -3.23 -2.84 16.47
C GLY A 153 -3.72 -4.24 16.09
N GLU A 154 -4.48 -4.86 16.98
CA GLU A 154 -5.07 -6.20 16.81
C GLU A 154 -6.48 -6.18 16.19
N GLU A 155 -6.96 -5.02 15.71
CA GLU A 155 -8.29 -4.91 15.12
C GLU A 155 -8.42 -5.78 13.85
N GLU A 156 -9.51 -6.55 13.77
CA GLU A 156 -9.79 -7.35 12.58
C GLU A 156 -10.12 -6.44 11.39
N LEU A 157 -9.64 -6.81 10.20
CA LEU A 157 -9.92 -6.04 9.00
C LEU A 157 -11.43 -6.04 8.67
N PRO A 158 -12.05 -4.87 8.46
CA PRO A 158 -13.47 -4.74 8.20
C PRO A 158 -13.86 -5.37 6.87
N ARG A 159 -15.05 -5.99 6.84
CA ARG A 159 -15.62 -6.63 5.63
C ARG A 159 -16.64 -5.76 4.87
N SER A 160 -16.80 -4.51 5.25
CA SER A 160 -17.71 -3.57 4.58
C SER A 160 -17.37 -2.12 4.92
N ALA A 161 -17.84 -1.17 4.12
CA ALA A 161 -17.69 0.25 4.41
C ALA A 161 -18.33 0.65 5.76
N ASP A 162 -19.45 0.03 6.15
CA ASP A 162 -20.06 0.27 7.46
C ASP A 162 -19.22 -0.26 8.61
N ALA A 163 -18.64 -1.46 8.47
CA ALA A 163 -17.74 -2.02 9.45
C ALA A 163 -16.47 -1.16 9.59
N LEU A 164 -15.92 -0.70 8.47
CA LEU A 164 -14.78 0.23 8.45
C LEU A 164 -15.09 1.52 9.20
N ARG A 165 -16.23 2.16 8.91
CA ARG A 165 -16.66 3.38 9.62
C ARG A 165 -16.79 3.17 11.12
N ARG A 166 -17.36 2.04 11.57
CA ARG A 166 -17.47 1.71 12.99
C ARG A 166 -16.11 1.52 13.65
N ALA A 167 -15.23 0.73 13.04
CA ALA A 167 -13.88 0.48 13.57
C ALA A 167 -13.07 1.79 13.70
N VAL A 168 -13.11 2.65 12.68
CA VAL A 168 -12.47 3.97 12.72
C VAL A 168 -13.04 4.83 13.85
N GLY A 169 -14.36 4.83 14.05
CA GLY A 169 -15.03 5.55 15.13
C GLY A 169 -14.58 5.09 16.51
N THR A 170 -14.46 3.77 16.74
CA THR A 170 -13.98 3.21 18.01
C THR A 170 -12.54 3.60 18.29
N ILE A 171 -11.62 3.41 17.33
CA ILE A 171 -10.18 3.71 17.51
C ILE A 171 -9.94 5.22 17.67
N SER A 172 -10.66 6.03 16.91
CA SER A 172 -10.56 7.50 16.99
C SER A 172 -11.18 8.05 18.28
N GLY A 173 -12.25 7.43 18.79
CA GLY A 173 -12.90 7.78 20.05
C GLY A 173 -11.99 7.55 21.26
N LEU A 174 -11.31 6.40 21.33
CA LEU A 174 -10.30 6.09 22.35
C LEU A 174 -9.17 7.15 22.37
N SER A 175 -8.83 7.71 21.22
CA SER A 175 -7.81 8.75 21.09
C SER A 175 -8.31 10.15 21.46
N THR A 176 -9.62 10.38 21.56
CA THR A 176 -10.22 11.72 21.78
C THR A 176 -10.42 12.03 23.27
N GLU A 177 -10.66 11.01 24.11
CA GLU A 177 -10.74 11.16 25.57
C GLU A 177 -9.45 11.72 26.20
N ALA A 178 -8.30 11.53 25.54
CA ALA A 178 -7.01 12.06 25.97
C ALA A 178 -6.78 13.56 25.68
N PHE A 179 -7.55 14.19 24.78
CA PHE A 179 -7.31 15.55 24.28
C PHE A 179 -8.39 16.58 24.64
N ALA A 180 -9.34 16.24 25.50
CA ALA A 180 -10.47 17.10 25.88
C ALA A 180 -10.10 18.34 26.75
N GLN A 181 -8.83 18.68 26.90
CA GLN A 181 -8.37 19.85 27.67
C GLN A 181 -7.49 20.78 26.82
N ASP A 182 -8.00 21.36 25.73
CA ASP A 182 -7.47 22.65 25.27
C ASP A 182 -8.47 23.40 24.36
N HIS A 183 -9.07 24.47 24.88
CA HIS A 183 -10.07 25.29 24.19
C HIS A 183 -9.44 26.59 23.66
N ALA A 184 -8.48 26.49 22.75
CA ALA A 184 -7.97 27.64 21.99
C ALA A 184 -7.65 27.34 20.50
N GLY A 185 -7.67 26.07 20.06
CA GLY A 185 -7.18 25.63 18.75
C GLY A 185 -8.19 24.99 17.79
N GLY A 186 -9.49 25.30 17.89
CA GLY A 186 -10.58 24.50 17.30
C GLY A 186 -10.45 24.09 15.80
N ARG A 187 -9.86 24.92 14.94
CA ARG A 187 -9.63 24.57 13.52
C ARG A 187 -8.49 23.57 13.32
N ASN A 188 -7.38 23.74 14.04
CA ASN A 188 -6.23 22.83 13.97
C ASN A 188 -6.57 21.47 14.61
N HIS A 189 -7.33 21.47 15.71
CA HIS A 189 -7.82 20.24 16.32
C HIS A 189 -8.72 19.46 15.36
N THR A 190 -9.69 20.14 14.72
CA THR A 190 -10.59 19.48 13.75
C THR A 190 -9.82 18.87 12.57
N ARG A 191 -8.81 19.57 12.04
CA ARG A 191 -7.93 19.06 10.97
C ARG A 191 -7.14 17.83 11.42
N LEU A 192 -6.51 17.90 12.59
CA LEU A 192 -5.74 16.80 13.15
C LEU A 192 -6.61 15.56 13.40
N HIS A 193 -7.83 15.74 13.93
CA HIS A 193 -8.79 14.66 14.09
C HIS A 193 -9.14 13.98 12.76
N LYS A 194 -9.36 14.76 11.69
CA LYS A 194 -9.62 14.21 10.35
C LYS A 194 -8.43 13.41 9.82
N GLN A 195 -7.21 13.94 9.96
CA GLN A 195 -5.99 13.25 9.54
C GLN A 195 -5.76 11.95 10.32
N ARG A 196 -6.00 11.94 11.63
CA ARG A 196 -5.96 10.73 12.47
C ARG A 196 -6.96 9.68 11.98
N ALA A 197 -8.22 10.07 11.78
CA ALA A 197 -9.24 9.17 11.28
C ALA A 197 -8.91 8.62 9.88
N ALA A 198 -8.32 9.45 9.01
CA ALA A 198 -7.83 9.04 7.69
C ALA A 198 -6.72 7.99 7.82
N LEU A 199 -5.71 8.20 8.66
CA LEU A 199 -4.63 7.22 8.87
C LEU A 199 -5.13 5.89 9.41
N ILE A 200 -6.06 5.92 10.39
CA ILE A 200 -6.70 4.71 10.91
C ILE A 200 -7.48 4.00 9.78
N THR A 201 -8.21 4.76 8.95
CA THR A 201 -8.94 4.20 7.80
C THR A 201 -8.00 3.46 6.85
N LEU A 202 -6.86 4.06 6.49
CA LEU A 202 -5.87 3.42 5.61
C LEU A 202 -5.25 2.17 6.26
N SER A 203 -5.01 2.19 7.57
CA SER A 203 -4.49 1.03 8.31
C SER A 203 -5.43 -0.17 8.35
N LEU A 204 -6.73 0.06 8.20
CA LEU A 204 -7.78 -0.96 8.18
C LEU A 204 -8.11 -1.44 6.77
N CYS A 205 -7.34 -1.03 5.75
CA CYS A 205 -7.51 -1.53 4.39
C CYS A 205 -6.93 -2.95 4.24
N GLY A 206 -7.54 -3.72 3.35
CA GLY A 206 -7.07 -5.05 2.95
C GLY A 206 -8.15 -5.84 2.21
N GLU A 207 -7.81 -7.06 1.78
CA GLU A 207 -8.69 -7.98 1.05
C GLU A 207 -10.10 -8.10 1.67
N PRO A 208 -10.28 -8.26 3.01
CA PRO A 208 -11.61 -8.52 3.57
C PRO A 208 -12.63 -7.45 3.24
N LEU A 209 -12.20 -6.20 3.03
CA LEU A 209 -13.06 -5.06 2.70
C LEU A 209 -13.82 -5.28 1.38
N VAL A 210 -13.19 -5.93 0.40
CA VAL A 210 -13.73 -6.13 -0.96
C VAL A 210 -14.09 -7.59 -1.25
N ALA A 211 -13.66 -8.54 -0.41
CA ALA A 211 -13.94 -9.96 -0.59
C ALA A 211 -15.45 -10.30 -0.76
N PRO A 212 -16.41 -9.70 -0.02
CA PRO A 212 -17.83 -9.99 -0.23
C PRO A 212 -18.36 -9.56 -1.60
N PHE A 213 -17.75 -8.56 -2.22
CA PHE A 213 -18.09 -8.15 -3.59
C PHE A 213 -17.57 -9.17 -4.60
N PHE A 214 -16.30 -9.55 -4.51
CA PHE A 214 -15.67 -10.51 -5.44
C PHE A 214 -16.21 -11.92 -5.30
N ALA A 215 -16.71 -12.30 -4.11
CA ALA A 215 -17.43 -13.56 -3.93
C ALA A 215 -18.74 -13.66 -4.75
N LYS A 216 -19.26 -12.54 -5.25
CA LYS A 216 -20.57 -12.45 -5.94
C LYS A 216 -20.48 -11.78 -7.31
N SER A 217 -19.30 -11.35 -7.76
CA SER A 217 -19.14 -10.63 -9.02
C SER A 217 -17.80 -10.99 -9.67
N ASP A 218 -17.88 -11.23 -10.97
CA ASP A 218 -16.75 -11.42 -11.90
C ASP A 218 -16.45 -10.13 -12.70
N ALA A 219 -16.95 -8.98 -12.22
CA ALA A 219 -16.81 -7.73 -12.96
C ALA A 219 -15.33 -7.30 -12.97
N VAL A 220 -14.88 -6.79 -14.12
CA VAL A 220 -13.53 -6.25 -14.33
C VAL A 220 -13.58 -4.80 -14.84
N GLY A 221 -12.44 -4.13 -14.80
CA GLY A 221 -12.24 -2.79 -15.36
C GLY A 221 -13.19 -1.73 -14.78
N SER A 222 -13.75 -0.90 -15.66
CA SER A 222 -14.61 0.23 -15.25
C SER A 222 -15.90 -0.20 -14.54
N LEU A 223 -16.50 -1.32 -14.94
CA LEU A 223 -17.70 -1.85 -14.29
C LEU A 223 -17.40 -2.28 -12.86
N MET A 224 -16.27 -2.96 -12.63
CA MET A 224 -15.79 -3.34 -11.31
C MET A 224 -15.61 -2.12 -10.41
N ARG A 225 -14.85 -1.12 -10.88
CA ARG A 225 -14.59 0.11 -10.11
C ARG A 225 -15.88 0.82 -9.74
N ARG A 226 -16.82 0.96 -10.67
CA ARG A 226 -18.14 1.55 -10.39
C ARG A 226 -18.93 0.78 -9.32
N LYS A 227 -18.89 -0.55 -9.32
CA LYS A 227 -19.58 -1.36 -8.32
C LYS A 227 -18.88 -1.38 -6.96
N LEU A 228 -17.55 -1.25 -6.95
CA LEU A 228 -16.74 -1.16 -5.73
C LEU A 228 -16.81 0.21 -5.06
N GLU A 229 -17.14 1.27 -5.79
CA GLU A 229 -17.18 2.65 -5.31
C GLU A 229 -17.85 2.84 -3.92
N PRO A 230 -19.02 2.24 -3.62
CA PRO A 230 -19.65 2.39 -2.29
C PRO A 230 -18.79 1.80 -1.15
N VAL A 231 -17.95 0.82 -1.46
CA VAL A 231 -17.06 0.13 -0.52
C VAL A 231 -15.74 0.88 -0.34
N ILE A 232 -15.16 1.38 -1.44
CA ILE A 232 -13.83 2.00 -1.45
C ILE A 232 -13.85 3.54 -1.33
N SER A 233 -15.00 4.19 -1.45
CA SER A 233 -15.10 5.66 -1.29
C SER A 233 -14.56 6.20 0.06
N PRO A 234 -14.68 5.50 1.22
CA PRO A 234 -14.03 5.97 2.44
C PRO A 234 -12.50 5.95 2.35
N VAL A 235 -11.93 5.02 1.57
CA VAL A 235 -10.49 4.93 1.32
C VAL A 235 -10.04 6.13 0.48
N PHE A 236 -10.74 6.45 -0.61
CA PHE A 236 -10.44 7.64 -1.41
C PHE A 236 -10.57 8.94 -0.61
N SER A 237 -11.58 9.06 0.25
CA SER A 237 -11.74 10.23 1.12
C SER A 237 -10.59 10.36 2.13
N ALA A 238 -10.10 9.24 2.67
CA ALA A 238 -8.93 9.23 3.55
C ALA A 238 -7.64 9.60 2.80
N LEU A 239 -7.44 9.10 1.57
CA LEU A 239 -6.31 9.47 0.72
C LEU A 239 -6.33 10.97 0.42
N ASP A 240 -7.48 11.53 0.02
CA ASP A 240 -7.64 12.97 -0.26
C ASP A 240 -7.32 13.83 0.97
N THR A 241 -7.81 13.42 2.15
CA THR A 241 -7.54 14.12 3.42
C THR A 241 -6.04 14.21 3.74
N LEU A 242 -5.24 13.24 3.31
CA LEU A 242 -3.80 13.20 3.59
C LEU A 242 -2.95 13.79 2.46
N LEU A 243 -3.39 13.67 1.20
CA LEU A 243 -2.71 14.24 0.04
C LEU A 243 -2.96 15.75 -0.10
N ASN A 244 -4.14 16.22 0.30
CA ASN A 244 -4.56 17.62 0.28
C ASN A 244 -4.90 18.10 1.71
N PRO A 245 -3.91 18.11 2.64
CA PRO A 245 -4.15 18.28 4.06
C PRO A 245 -4.65 19.68 4.43
#